data_AF-A0AAV2BVW8-F1
#
_entry.id   AF-A0AAV2BVW8-F1
#
_cell.length_a   1.000
_cell.length_b   1.000
_cell.length_c   1.000
_cell.angle_alpha   90.00
_cell.angle_beta   90.00
_cell.angle_gamma   90.00
#
_symmetry.space_group_name_H-M   'P 1'
#
loop_
_entity.id
_entity.type
_entity.pdbx_description
1 polymer ?
#
loop_
_entity_poly.entity_id
_entity_poly.type
_entity_poly.pdbx_seq_one_letter_code
_entity_poly.pdbx_strand_id
1 'polypeptide(L)'
;MRHLLTHTKEKPYVCDTCYKGFSQKTHLSRHIWTHTKEKPHVCDICSKSFSQKYHLRQHLATHTKEKPYVCNICNKAFPRKSSLEHHLWTHSKEKPHACEICGKGFHRKATLRQHMLIHTEEKAHVCDVCSKAFSQQGNLMQHLLTHTNEKPHVCDICSKGFSQKLHLRRHMLSHTKEKPHLCNLCSKEFTQKAHLRRHLATHTKEKPYACSKCNKNFSQKSDLRRHLYKRKVSCGPHVQEEAVEED
;
A
#
# COMPACT_ATOMS: atom_id res chain seq x y z
N MET A 1 17.65 -32.75 -31.03
CA MET A 1 16.98 -33.50 -29.93
C MET A 1 16.48 -32.63 -28.77
N ARG A 2 17.27 -31.73 -28.15
CA ARG A 2 16.85 -30.95 -26.95
C ARG A 2 15.62 -30.03 -27.10
N HIS A 3 15.37 -29.50 -28.30
CA HIS A 3 14.22 -28.62 -28.57
C HIS A 3 12.92 -29.42 -28.87
N LEU A 4 13.02 -30.69 -29.26
CA LEU A 4 11.86 -31.51 -29.60
C LEU A 4 11.10 -31.97 -28.35
N LEU A 5 11.80 -32.17 -27.22
CA LEU A 5 11.22 -32.56 -25.93
C LEU A 5 10.31 -31.48 -25.30
N THR A 6 10.41 -30.22 -25.75
CA THR A 6 9.48 -29.17 -25.29
C THR A 6 8.11 -29.25 -25.98
N HIS A 7 8.03 -29.90 -27.14
CA HIS A 7 6.76 -30.11 -27.87
C HIS A 7 6.04 -31.39 -27.43
N THR A 8 6.77 -32.41 -26.94
CA THR A 8 6.19 -33.71 -26.53
C THR A 8 5.80 -33.80 -25.05
N LYS A 9 6.05 -32.75 -24.24
CA LYS A 9 5.83 -32.71 -22.76
C LYS A 9 6.56 -33.80 -21.95
N GLU A 10 7.46 -34.56 -22.56
CA GLU A 10 8.23 -35.59 -21.85
C GLU A 10 9.17 -34.96 -20.81
N LYS A 11 9.11 -35.49 -19.59
CA LYS A 11 9.86 -35.00 -18.42
C LYS A 11 10.71 -36.12 -17.82
N PRO A 12 11.76 -36.57 -18.54
CA PRO A 12 12.54 -37.74 -18.14
C PRO A 12 13.37 -37.53 -16.87
N TYR A 13 13.54 -36.29 -16.40
CA TYR A 13 14.30 -35.99 -15.19
C TYR A 13 13.35 -35.65 -14.04
N VAL A 14 13.18 -36.56 -13.09
CA VAL A 14 12.27 -36.39 -11.95
C VAL A 14 13.06 -36.06 -10.68
N CYS A 15 12.51 -35.19 -9.84
CA CYS A 15 13.07 -34.91 -8.54
C CYS A 15 12.60 -35.94 -7.52
N ASP A 16 13.52 -36.64 -6.86
CA ASP A 16 13.16 -37.71 -5.92
C ASP A 16 12.50 -37.18 -4.63
N THR A 17 12.71 -35.91 -4.29
CA THR A 17 12.15 -35.31 -3.06
C THR A 17 10.70 -34.85 -3.22
N CYS A 18 10.30 -34.39 -4.42
CA CYS A 18 8.96 -33.84 -4.65
C CYS A 18 8.28 -34.35 -5.92
N TYR A 19 8.88 -35.35 -6.57
CA TYR A 19 8.42 -36.04 -7.78
C TYR A 19 8.13 -35.12 -8.97
N LYS A 20 8.68 -33.91 -8.96
CA LYS A 20 8.50 -32.95 -10.05
C LYS A 20 9.38 -33.32 -11.23
N GLY A 21 8.76 -33.51 -12.40
CA GLY A 21 9.46 -33.79 -13.66
C GLY A 21 9.98 -32.54 -14.39
N PHE A 22 11.12 -32.70 -15.05
CA PHE A 22 11.82 -31.70 -15.85
C PHE A 22 12.24 -32.28 -17.19
N SER A 23 12.21 -31.44 -18.23
CA SER A 23 12.66 -31.78 -19.58
C SER A 23 14.18 -31.73 -19.76
N GLN A 24 14.91 -31.15 -18.79
CA GLN A 24 16.36 -31.01 -18.84
C GLN A 24 17.00 -31.30 -17.48
N LYS A 25 18.11 -32.04 -17.47
CA LYS A 25 18.89 -32.36 -16.27
C LYS A 25 19.34 -31.11 -15.52
N THR A 26 19.79 -30.07 -16.23
CA THR A 26 20.20 -28.77 -15.64
C THR A 26 19.08 -28.09 -14.87
N HIS A 27 17.83 -28.24 -15.31
CA HIS A 27 16.67 -27.70 -14.61
C HIS A 27 16.35 -28.50 -13.34
N LEU A 28 16.50 -29.83 -13.39
CA LEU A 28 16.39 -30.68 -12.21
C LEU A 28 17.50 -30.35 -11.19
N SER A 29 18.76 -30.27 -11.61
CA SER A 29 19.88 -29.90 -10.73
C SER A 29 19.66 -28.56 -10.04
N ARG A 30 19.21 -27.55 -10.80
CA ARG A 30 18.85 -26.24 -10.23
C ARG A 30 17.65 -26.31 -9.28
N HIS A 31 16.70 -27.20 -9.55
CA HIS A 31 15.54 -27.39 -8.69
C HIS A 31 15.94 -28.08 -7.38
N ILE A 32 16.88 -29.01 -7.37
CA ILE A 32 17.34 -29.68 -6.15
C ILE A 32 17.85 -28.66 -5.11
N TRP A 33 18.47 -27.56 -5.55
CA TRP A 33 18.86 -26.45 -4.67
C TRP A 33 17.71 -25.78 -3.91
N THR A 34 16.46 -25.96 -4.34
CA THR A 34 15.30 -25.48 -3.56
C THR A 34 15.04 -26.34 -2.32
N HIS A 35 15.46 -27.61 -2.34
CA HIS A 35 15.35 -28.53 -1.22
C HIS A 35 16.57 -28.44 -0.29
N THR A 36 17.77 -28.46 -0.87
CA THR A 36 19.02 -28.40 -0.10
C THR A 36 19.34 -27.00 0.42
N LYS A 37 18.64 -25.96 -0.09
CA LYS A 37 18.92 -24.53 0.15
C LYS A 37 20.34 -24.10 -0.23
N GLU A 38 21.05 -24.91 -1.01
CA GLU A 38 22.38 -24.57 -1.52
C GLU A 38 22.29 -23.35 -2.45
N LYS A 39 23.26 -22.46 -2.29
CA LYS A 39 23.35 -21.22 -3.06
C LYS A 39 24.81 -21.02 -3.48
N PRO A 40 25.25 -21.68 -4.57
CA PRO A 40 26.67 -21.77 -4.92
C PRO A 40 27.33 -20.43 -5.27
N HIS A 41 26.54 -19.39 -5.56
CA HIS A 41 27.04 -18.11 -6.02
C HIS A 41 26.98 -17.07 -4.91
N VAL A 42 28.09 -16.85 -4.22
CA VAL A 42 28.21 -15.91 -3.11
C VAL A 42 28.59 -14.51 -3.61
N CYS A 43 28.05 -13.48 -2.97
CA CYS A 43 28.45 -12.10 -3.20
C CYS A 43 29.56 -11.72 -2.23
N ASP A 44 30.72 -11.34 -2.75
CA ASP A 44 31.90 -11.03 -1.94
C ASP A 44 31.76 -9.74 -1.12
N ILE A 45 30.80 -8.87 -1.46
CA ILE A 45 30.59 -7.58 -0.80
C ILE A 45 29.71 -7.70 0.45
N CYS A 46 28.74 -8.62 0.47
CA CYS A 46 27.77 -8.73 1.57
C CYS A 46 27.44 -10.17 1.96
N SER A 47 28.22 -11.13 1.47
CA SER A 47 28.11 -12.58 1.70
C SER A 47 26.76 -13.20 1.33
N LYS A 48 25.89 -12.47 0.61
CA LYS A 48 24.60 -12.98 0.14
C LYS A 48 24.83 -14.02 -0.95
N SER A 49 24.21 -15.18 -0.76
CA SER A 49 24.34 -16.31 -1.67
C SER A 49 23.13 -16.45 -2.59
N PHE A 50 23.35 -16.90 -3.82
CA PHE A 50 22.34 -17.10 -4.87
C PHE A 50 22.46 -18.49 -5.51
N SER A 51 21.31 -19.05 -5.89
CA SER A 51 21.27 -20.32 -6.62
C SER A 51 21.60 -20.19 -8.10
N GLN A 52 21.71 -18.98 -8.66
CA GLN A 52 22.04 -18.78 -10.08
C GLN A 52 22.99 -17.61 -10.27
N LYS A 53 23.99 -17.78 -11.14
CA LYS A 53 24.99 -16.75 -11.49
C LYS A 53 24.35 -15.46 -11.99
N TYR A 54 23.27 -15.54 -12.78
CA TYR A 54 22.54 -14.38 -13.26
C TYR A 54 21.92 -13.56 -12.12
N HIS A 55 21.39 -14.20 -11.08
CA HIS A 55 20.84 -13.51 -9.91
C HIS A 55 21.94 -12.82 -9.09
N LEU A 56 23.10 -13.46 -8.94
CA LEU A 56 24.28 -12.82 -8.35
C LEU A 56 24.68 -11.57 -9.16
N ARG A 57 24.77 -11.66 -10.49
CA ARG A 57 25.10 -10.52 -11.35
C ARG A 57 24.10 -9.37 -11.19
N GLN A 58 22.80 -9.67 -11.17
CA GLN A 58 21.76 -8.66 -10.90
C GLN A 58 21.87 -8.06 -9.50
N HIS A 59 22.34 -8.84 -8.52
CA HIS A 59 22.56 -8.35 -7.16
C HIS A 59 23.79 -7.47 -7.05
N LEU A 60 24.89 -7.77 -7.77
CA LEU A 60 26.08 -6.93 -7.77
C LEU A 60 25.80 -5.51 -8.24
N ALA A 61 24.86 -5.33 -9.19
CA ALA A 61 24.36 -4.02 -9.60
C ALA A 61 23.75 -3.18 -8.44
N THR A 62 23.37 -3.81 -7.32
CA THR A 62 22.88 -3.09 -6.14
C THR A 62 24.01 -2.46 -5.31
N HIS A 63 25.25 -2.97 -5.42
CA HIS A 63 26.42 -2.43 -4.73
C HIS A 63 27.09 -1.33 -5.53
N THR A 64 27.19 -1.50 -6.86
CA THR A 64 27.82 -0.52 -7.76
C THR A 64 26.97 0.73 -7.99
N LYS A 65 25.71 0.72 -7.53
CA LYS A 65 24.67 1.74 -7.82
C LYS A 65 24.44 1.97 -9.32
N GLU A 66 24.93 1.09 -10.18
CA GLU A 66 24.71 1.15 -11.62
C GLU A 66 23.23 0.94 -11.92
N LYS A 67 22.66 1.90 -12.63
CA LYS A 67 21.25 1.91 -13.00
C LYS A 67 21.14 2.15 -14.51
N PRO A 68 21.51 1.15 -15.32
CA PRO A 68 21.64 1.32 -16.78
C PRO A 68 20.31 1.60 -17.47
N TYR A 69 19.17 1.39 -16.80
CA TYR A 69 17.85 1.59 -17.38
C TYR A 69 17.26 2.93 -16.92
N VAL A 70 17.31 3.94 -17.79
CA VAL A 70 16.85 5.29 -17.47
C VAL A 70 15.45 5.53 -18.07
N CYS A 71 14.57 6.14 -17.28
CA CYS A 71 13.26 6.60 -17.71
C CYS A 71 13.41 7.86 -18.56
N ASN A 72 12.96 7.83 -19.80
CA ASN A 72 12.99 8.97 -20.72
C ASN A 72 12.01 10.11 -20.36
N ILE A 73 11.06 9.88 -19.45
CA ILE A 73 10.05 10.89 -19.05
C ILE A 73 10.52 11.69 -17.83
N CYS A 74 11.16 11.06 -16.85
CA CYS A 74 11.57 11.73 -15.60
C CYS A 74 13.04 11.50 -15.21
N ASN A 75 13.85 10.93 -16.10
CA ASN A 75 15.27 10.63 -15.91
C ASN A 75 15.61 9.76 -14.69
N LYS A 76 14.61 9.10 -14.09
CA LYS A 76 14.86 8.12 -13.03
C LYS A 76 15.52 6.87 -13.59
N ALA A 77 16.62 6.48 -12.96
CA ALA A 77 17.38 5.30 -13.33
C ALA A 77 16.98 4.07 -12.48
N PHE A 78 17.03 2.89 -13.08
CA PHE A 78 16.68 1.60 -12.48
C PHE A 78 17.76 0.54 -12.74
N PRO A 79 17.96 -0.39 -11.78
CA PRO A 79 18.96 -1.46 -11.92
C PRO A 79 18.49 -2.61 -12.83
N ARG A 80 17.21 -2.66 -13.21
CA ARG A 80 16.63 -3.73 -14.04
C ARG A 80 15.64 -3.17 -15.04
N LYS A 81 15.60 -3.75 -16.24
CA LYS A 81 14.64 -3.39 -17.29
C LYS A 81 13.19 -3.52 -16.82
N SER A 82 12.84 -4.63 -16.18
CA SER A 82 11.49 -4.86 -15.65
C SER A 82 11.06 -3.85 -14.59
N SER A 83 12.02 -3.29 -13.83
CA SER A 83 11.75 -2.21 -12.88
C SER A 83 11.43 -0.90 -13.60
N LEU A 84 12.13 -0.60 -14.71
CA LEU A 84 11.84 0.55 -15.56
C LEU A 84 10.47 0.38 -16.24
N GLU A 85 10.19 -0.77 -16.86
CA GLU A 85 8.91 -1.07 -17.50
C GLU A 85 7.74 -0.88 -16.53
N HIS A 86 7.89 -1.38 -15.30
CA HIS A 86 6.90 -1.13 -14.26
C HIS A 86 6.78 0.35 -13.90
N HIS A 87 7.90 1.06 -13.81
CA HIS A 87 7.89 2.46 -13.48
C HIS A 87 7.20 3.30 -14.56
N LEU A 88 7.29 2.93 -15.84
CA LEU A 88 6.60 3.63 -16.92
C LEU A 88 5.08 3.64 -16.72
N TRP A 89 4.51 2.67 -16.01
CA TRP A 89 3.10 2.71 -15.60
C TRP A 89 2.76 3.88 -14.68
N THR A 90 3.73 4.49 -14.00
CA THR A 90 3.48 5.71 -13.21
C THR A 90 3.29 6.95 -14.08
N HIS A 91 3.72 6.90 -15.34
CA HIS A 91 3.49 7.94 -16.35
C HIS A 91 2.28 7.66 -17.22
N SER A 92 1.84 6.39 -17.29
CA SER A 92 0.62 6.01 -18.01
C SER A 92 -0.62 6.14 -17.11
N LYS A 93 -1.77 6.43 -17.73
CA LYS A 93 -3.09 6.32 -17.09
C LYS A 93 -3.68 4.92 -17.24
N GLU A 94 -3.12 4.10 -18.12
CA GLU A 94 -3.64 2.76 -18.42
C GLU A 94 -3.47 1.83 -17.23
N LYS A 95 -4.56 1.18 -16.85
CA LYS A 95 -4.58 0.22 -15.75
C LYS A 95 -5.24 -1.07 -16.23
N PRO A 96 -4.44 -1.99 -16.81
CA PRO A 96 -4.96 -3.16 -17.52
C PRO A 96 -5.77 -4.12 -16.65
N HIS A 97 -5.67 -4.00 -15.33
CA HIS A 97 -6.33 -4.89 -14.39
C HIS A 97 -7.36 -4.12 -13.58
N ALA A 98 -8.64 -4.21 -13.95
CA ALA A 98 -9.72 -3.59 -13.21
C ALA A 98 -10.29 -4.55 -12.15
N CYS A 99 -10.72 -3.98 -11.03
CA CYS A 99 -11.55 -4.68 -10.06
C CYS A 99 -12.99 -4.74 -10.58
N GLU A 100 -13.55 -5.95 -10.67
CA GLU A 100 -14.91 -6.17 -11.17
C GLU A 100 -15.98 -5.62 -10.21
N ILE A 101 -15.68 -5.54 -8.90
CA ILE A 101 -16.64 -5.11 -7.87
C ILE A 101 -16.76 -3.58 -7.78
N CYS A 102 -15.64 -2.85 -7.88
CA CYS A 102 -15.64 -1.39 -7.69
C CYS A 102 -15.08 -0.60 -8.89
N GLY A 103 -14.76 -1.26 -10.00
CA GLY A 103 -14.21 -0.65 -11.21
C GLY A 103 -12.79 -0.10 -11.07
N LYS A 104 -12.14 -0.24 -9.90
CA LYS A 104 -10.83 0.36 -9.65
C LYS A 104 -9.74 -0.34 -10.47
N GLY A 105 -9.03 0.42 -11.30
CA GLY A 105 -7.90 -0.07 -12.08
C GLY A 105 -6.60 -0.22 -11.30
N PHE A 106 -5.78 -1.19 -11.70
CA PHE A 106 -4.43 -1.50 -11.22
C PHE A 106 -3.47 -1.81 -12.38
N HIS A 107 -2.19 -1.49 -12.18
CA HIS A 107 -1.14 -1.79 -13.15
C HIS A 107 -0.58 -3.23 -13.04
N ARG A 108 -0.75 -3.90 -11.88
CA ARG A 108 -0.32 -5.28 -11.67
C ARG A 108 -1.48 -6.18 -11.27
N LYS A 109 -1.49 -7.40 -11.81
CA LYS A 109 -2.41 -8.46 -11.35
C LYS A 109 -2.23 -8.78 -9.86
N ALA A 110 -1.00 -8.78 -9.35
CA ALA A 110 -0.73 -9.03 -7.93
C ALA A 110 -1.34 -7.95 -7.03
N THR A 111 -1.29 -6.67 -7.42
CA THR A 111 -1.92 -5.59 -6.65
C THR A 111 -3.44 -5.63 -6.73
N LEU A 112 -4.01 -6.08 -7.86
CA LEU A 112 -5.45 -6.33 -7.95
C LEU A 112 -5.85 -7.47 -7.01
N ARG A 113 -5.15 -8.61 -7.01
CA ARG A 113 -5.43 -9.72 -6.09
C ARG A 113 -5.40 -9.28 -4.63
N GLN A 114 -4.38 -8.50 -4.24
CA GLN A 114 -4.31 -7.93 -2.90
C GLN A 114 -5.47 -6.98 -2.60
N HIS A 115 -5.91 -6.18 -3.59
CA HIS A 115 -7.08 -5.33 -3.43
C HIS A 115 -8.38 -6.11 -3.26
N MET A 116 -8.54 -7.25 -3.92
CA MET A 116 -9.74 -8.08 -3.81
C MET A 116 -10.00 -8.55 -2.38
N LEU A 117 -8.94 -8.70 -1.56
CA LEU A 117 -9.05 -9.02 -0.13
C LEU A 117 -9.87 -7.98 0.68
N ILE A 118 -10.07 -6.77 0.14
CA ILE A 118 -10.92 -5.76 0.76
C ILE A 118 -12.41 -6.10 0.58
N HIS A 119 -12.77 -6.75 -0.53
CA HIS A 119 -14.16 -7.08 -0.85
C HIS A 119 -14.58 -8.45 -0.31
N THR A 120 -13.65 -9.38 -0.20
CA THR A 120 -13.92 -10.72 0.34
C THR A 120 -13.91 -10.75 1.88
N GLU A 121 -13.58 -9.63 2.53
CA GLU A 121 -13.32 -9.53 3.98
C GLU A 121 -12.30 -10.55 4.53
N GLU A 122 -11.57 -11.25 3.64
CA GLU A 122 -10.52 -12.19 3.98
C GLU A 122 -9.34 -11.44 4.61
N LYS A 123 -9.38 -11.36 5.94
CA LYS A 123 -8.31 -10.78 6.74
C LYS A 123 -7.44 -11.90 7.28
N ALA A 124 -6.50 -12.35 6.45
CA ALA A 124 -5.60 -13.45 6.76
C ALA A 124 -4.64 -13.17 7.93
N HIS A 125 -4.50 -11.91 8.37
CA HIS A 125 -3.54 -11.52 9.39
C HIS A 125 -4.27 -10.95 10.61
N VAL A 126 -4.47 -11.78 11.62
CA VAL A 126 -5.16 -11.41 12.87
C VAL A 126 -4.14 -10.95 13.91
N CYS A 127 -4.50 -9.92 14.68
CA CYS A 127 -3.75 -9.49 15.85
C CYS A 127 -4.15 -10.34 17.06
N ASP A 128 -3.19 -11.04 17.66
CA ASP A 128 -3.47 -11.91 18.80
C ASP A 128 -3.85 -11.14 20.08
N VAL A 129 -3.52 -9.84 20.17
CA VAL A 129 -3.77 -9.01 21.36
C VAL A 129 -5.18 -8.44 21.38
N CYS A 130 -5.76 -8.06 20.23
CA CYS A 130 -7.07 -7.43 20.18
C CYS A 130 -8.01 -8.00 19.10
N SER A 131 -7.63 -9.13 18.51
CA SER A 131 -8.37 -9.85 17.46
C SER A 131 -8.69 -9.03 16.20
N LYS A 132 -8.09 -7.84 16.05
CA LYS A 132 -8.24 -7.03 14.83
C LYS A 132 -7.54 -7.72 13.67
N ALA A 133 -8.26 -7.88 12.57
CA ALA A 133 -7.74 -8.56 11.40
C ALA A 133 -7.41 -7.58 10.26
N PHE A 134 -6.35 -7.90 9.51
CA PHE A 134 -5.77 -7.08 8.45
C PHE A 134 -5.63 -7.90 7.17
N SER A 135 -5.80 -7.24 6.02
CA SER A 135 -5.60 -7.85 4.69
C SER A 135 -4.12 -7.97 4.28
N GLN A 136 -3.21 -7.35 5.04
CA GLN A 136 -1.77 -7.36 4.73
C GLN A 136 -0.94 -7.49 6.00
N GLN A 137 0.07 -8.36 5.97
CA GLN A 137 0.98 -8.57 7.10
C GLN A 137 1.68 -7.28 7.56
N GLY A 138 2.11 -6.42 6.62
CA GLY A 138 2.76 -5.15 6.97
C GLY A 138 1.86 -4.21 7.79
N ASN A 139 0.56 -4.24 7.54
CA ASN A 139 -0.41 -3.46 8.31
C ASN A 139 -0.60 -4.04 9.71
N LEU A 140 -0.61 -5.37 9.85
CA LEU A 140 -0.61 -6.03 11.15
C LEU A 140 0.65 -5.67 11.95
N MET A 141 1.84 -5.77 11.35
CA MET A 141 3.10 -5.41 12.02
C MET A 141 3.10 -3.95 12.48
N GLN A 142 2.63 -3.04 11.64
CA GLN A 142 2.47 -1.64 12.02
C GLN A 142 1.46 -1.44 13.15
N HIS A 143 0.37 -2.21 13.15
CA HIS A 143 -0.62 -2.18 14.22
C HIS A 143 -0.06 -2.72 15.54
N LEU A 144 0.78 -3.75 15.53
CA LEU A 144 1.39 -4.28 16.76
C LEU A 144 2.22 -3.22 17.50
N LEU A 145 2.80 -2.25 16.80
CA LEU A 145 3.48 -1.10 17.42
C LEU A 145 2.55 -0.26 18.31
N THR A 146 1.22 -0.32 18.10
CA THR A 146 0.26 0.37 18.99
C THR A 146 0.04 -0.37 20.30
N HIS A 147 0.34 -1.66 20.37
CA HIS A 147 0.28 -2.45 21.61
C HIS A 147 1.57 -2.34 22.40
N THR A 148 2.72 -2.38 21.74
CA THR A 148 4.04 -2.26 22.40
C THR A 148 4.41 -0.81 22.73
N ASN A 149 3.68 0.17 22.17
CA ASN A 149 4.03 1.59 22.20
C ASN A 149 5.41 1.92 21.61
N GLU A 150 5.98 0.99 20.85
CA GLU A 150 7.25 1.22 20.17
C GLU A 150 7.10 2.32 19.11
N LYS A 151 8.11 3.20 19.10
CA LYS A 151 8.18 4.35 18.21
C LYS A 151 9.53 4.36 17.51
N PRO A 152 9.74 3.49 16.49
CA PRO A 152 11.05 3.29 15.86
C PRO A 152 11.59 4.53 15.16
N HIS A 153 10.75 5.54 14.93
CA HIS A 153 11.13 6.76 14.22
C HIS A 153 11.13 7.94 15.19
N VAL A 154 12.30 8.31 15.67
CA VAL A 154 12.49 9.39 16.64
C VAL A 154 12.86 10.68 15.93
N CYS A 155 12.33 11.81 16.42
CA CYS A 155 12.73 13.13 15.97
C CYS A 155 14.04 13.55 16.63
N ASP A 156 15.05 13.86 15.83
CA ASP A 156 16.37 14.25 16.35
C ASP A 156 16.38 15.62 17.05
N ILE A 157 15.36 16.46 16.80
CA ILE A 157 15.27 17.82 17.36
C ILE A 157 14.57 17.83 18.74
N CYS A 158 13.47 17.08 18.89
CA CYS A 158 12.68 17.09 20.13
C CYS A 158 12.50 15.72 20.77
N SER A 159 13.23 14.71 20.30
CA SER A 159 13.17 13.31 20.76
C SER A 159 11.78 12.65 20.70
N LYS A 160 10.81 13.28 20.02
CA LYS A 160 9.46 12.74 19.89
C LYS A 160 9.44 11.53 18.96
N GLY A 161 8.98 10.39 19.48
CA GLY A 161 8.86 9.15 18.73
C GLY A 161 7.55 9.02 17.92
N PHE A 162 7.65 8.34 16.78
CA PHE A 162 6.54 8.00 15.89
C PHE A 162 6.60 6.53 15.46
N SER A 163 5.43 5.91 15.29
CA SER A 163 5.28 4.55 14.76
C SER A 163 5.46 4.44 13.24
N GLN A 164 5.46 5.58 12.53
CA GLN A 164 5.60 5.61 11.07
C GLN A 164 6.54 6.73 10.62
N LYS A 165 7.42 6.41 9.67
CA LYS A 165 8.37 7.37 9.07
C LYS A 165 7.67 8.58 8.41
N LEU A 166 6.51 8.37 7.79
CA LEU A 166 5.72 9.46 7.22
C LEU A 166 5.27 10.48 8.28
N HIS A 167 4.89 9.99 9.46
CA HIS A 167 4.46 10.85 10.57
C HIS A 167 5.63 11.66 11.13
N LEU A 168 6.82 11.04 11.26
CA LEU A 168 8.04 11.76 11.59
C LEU A 168 8.36 12.83 10.55
N ARG A 169 8.39 12.50 9.25
CA ARG A 169 8.68 13.47 8.18
C ARG A 169 7.71 14.66 8.22
N ARG A 170 6.42 14.40 8.43
CA ARG A 170 5.40 15.44 8.57
C ARG A 170 5.60 16.28 9.83
N HIS A 171 6.01 15.66 10.92
CA HIS A 171 6.34 16.38 12.14
C HIS A 171 7.58 17.27 11.96
N MET A 172 8.59 16.86 11.18
CA MET A 172 9.75 17.72 10.91
C MET A 172 9.37 19.07 10.30
N LEU A 173 8.27 19.15 9.54
CA LEU A 173 7.73 20.42 9.02
C LEU A 173 7.33 21.41 10.12
N SER A 174 7.03 20.97 11.35
CA SER A 174 6.76 21.90 12.46
C SER A 174 8.04 22.54 13.01
N HIS A 175 9.21 21.91 12.81
CA HIS A 175 10.49 22.49 13.19
C HIS A 175 11.01 23.46 12.13
N THR A 176 10.90 23.10 10.85
CA THR A 176 11.34 23.95 9.74
C THR A 176 10.37 25.10 9.44
N LYS A 177 9.14 25.03 9.98
CA LYS A 177 8.01 25.92 9.65
C LYS A 177 7.64 25.92 8.15
N GLU A 178 8.16 24.98 7.38
CA GLU A 178 7.86 24.83 5.96
C GLU A 178 6.39 24.42 5.78
N LYS A 179 5.68 25.12 4.89
CA LYS A 179 4.26 24.86 4.58
C LYS A 179 4.08 24.67 3.07
N PRO A 180 4.35 23.46 2.55
CA PRO A 180 4.43 23.22 1.11
C PRO A 180 3.12 23.40 0.34
N HIS A 181 1.99 23.59 1.05
CA HIS A 181 0.67 23.64 0.44
C HIS A 181 0.08 25.03 0.57
N LEU A 182 0.19 25.81 -0.49
CA LEU A 182 -0.32 27.16 -0.57
C LEU A 182 -1.78 27.20 -1.04
N CYS A 183 -2.56 28.11 -0.49
CA CYS A 183 -3.85 28.48 -1.04
C CYS A 183 -3.64 29.43 -2.22
N ASN A 184 -4.34 29.18 -3.32
CA ASN A 184 -4.29 30.05 -4.51
C ASN A 184 -5.29 31.20 -4.46
N LEU A 185 -6.22 31.19 -3.49
CA LEU A 185 -7.25 32.22 -3.31
C LEU A 185 -6.90 33.20 -2.18
N CYS A 186 -5.91 32.88 -1.34
CA CYS A 186 -5.40 33.78 -0.32
C CYS A 186 -3.99 33.35 0.11
N SER A 187 -3.27 34.21 0.84
CA SER A 187 -1.89 33.97 1.28
C SER A 187 -1.73 32.93 2.40
N LYS A 188 -2.72 32.07 2.64
CA LYS A 188 -2.64 31.05 3.70
C LYS A 188 -1.91 29.80 3.21
N GLU A 189 -1.00 29.32 4.05
CA GLU A 189 -0.18 28.15 3.79
C GLU A 189 -0.44 27.04 4.82
N PHE A 190 -0.24 25.79 4.39
CA PHE A 190 -0.52 24.60 5.19
C PHE A 190 0.59 23.55 5.10
N THR A 191 0.81 22.84 6.20
CA THR A 191 1.75 21.70 6.25
C THR A 191 1.17 20.42 5.65
N GLN A 192 -0.14 20.35 5.42
CA GLN A 192 -0.82 19.16 4.90
C GLN A 192 -1.88 19.52 3.84
N LYS A 193 -1.90 18.77 2.74
CA LYS A 193 -2.89 18.92 1.67
C LYS A 193 -4.34 18.78 2.15
N ALA A 194 -4.61 17.91 3.13
CA ALA A 194 -5.95 17.77 3.70
C ALA A 194 -6.43 19.04 4.41
N HIS A 195 -5.51 19.76 5.08
CA HIS A 195 -5.82 21.04 5.72
C HIS A 195 -6.07 22.13 4.67
N LEU A 196 -5.28 22.17 3.60
CA LEU A 196 -5.52 23.05 2.46
C LEU A 196 -6.89 22.76 1.83
N ARG A 197 -7.24 21.51 1.55
CA ARG A 197 -8.54 21.15 0.97
C ARG A 197 -9.71 21.60 1.85
N ARG A 198 -9.60 21.39 3.16
CA ARG A 198 -10.59 21.86 4.13
C ARG A 198 -10.68 23.39 4.17
N HIS A 199 -9.55 24.08 4.03
CA HIS A 199 -9.53 25.52 3.91
C HIS A 199 -10.15 26.02 2.60
N LEU A 200 -9.89 25.37 1.46
CA LEU A 200 -10.50 25.76 0.19
C LEU A 200 -12.03 25.71 0.24
N ALA A 201 -12.62 24.77 0.98
CA ALA A 201 -14.07 24.72 1.22
C ALA A 201 -14.62 25.97 1.93
N THR A 202 -13.79 26.76 2.62
CA THR A 202 -14.24 28.04 3.21
C THR A 202 -14.37 29.14 2.16
N HIS A 203 -13.63 29.06 1.06
CA HIS A 203 -13.74 30.00 -0.05
C HIS A 203 -14.94 29.68 -0.95
N THR A 204 -15.15 28.39 -1.25
CA THR A 204 -16.26 27.95 -2.10
C THR A 204 -17.60 27.89 -1.36
N LYS A 205 -17.59 28.05 -0.03
CA LYS A 205 -18.74 27.83 0.88
C LYS A 205 -19.40 26.45 0.72
N GLU A 206 -18.66 25.48 0.17
CA GLU A 206 -19.15 24.11 0.03
C GLU A 206 -19.41 23.49 1.40
N LYS A 207 -20.62 22.97 1.58
CA LYS A 207 -21.04 22.24 2.79
C LYS A 207 -21.48 20.82 2.42
N PRO A 208 -20.54 19.93 2.06
CA PRO A 208 -20.86 18.61 1.52
C PRO A 208 -21.43 17.64 2.57
N TYR A 209 -21.46 18.01 3.85
CA TYR A 209 -21.96 17.15 4.91
C TYR A 209 -23.35 17.59 5.36
N ALA A 210 -24.38 16.98 4.79
CA ALA A 210 -25.77 17.19 5.18
C ALA A 210 -26.13 16.38 6.44
N CYS A 211 -26.96 16.98 7.29
CA CYS A 211 -27.62 16.24 8.37
C CYS A 211 -28.82 15.46 7.80
N SER A 212 -28.96 14.18 8.14
CA SER A 212 -30.12 13.39 7.70
C SER A 212 -31.40 13.71 8.49
N LYS A 213 -31.26 14.34 9.66
CA LYS A 213 -32.39 14.68 10.56
C LYS A 213 -32.84 16.13 10.44
N CYS A 214 -32.14 16.96 9.67
CA CYS A 214 -32.56 18.33 9.39
C CYS A 214 -31.86 18.85 8.15
N ASN A 215 -32.38 19.93 7.56
CA ASN A 215 -31.80 20.51 6.36
C ASN A 215 -30.51 21.35 6.60
N LYS A 216 -29.73 21.05 7.66
CA LYS A 216 -28.48 21.76 7.95
C LYS A 216 -27.29 21.05 7.30
N ASN A 217 -26.52 21.83 6.56
CA ASN A 217 -25.27 21.40 5.92
C ASN A 217 -24.05 21.94 6.68
N PHE A 218 -22.97 21.17 6.69
CA PHE A 218 -21.71 21.48 7.37
C PHE A 218 -20.53 21.34 6.40
N SER A 219 -19.49 22.16 6.61
CA SER A 219 -18.24 22.10 5.84
C SER A 219 -17.30 20.99 6.32
N GLN A 220 -17.50 20.47 7.55
CA GLN A 220 -16.70 19.39 8.11
C GLN A 220 -17.55 18.30 8.75
N LYS A 221 -17.10 17.05 8.62
CA LYS A 221 -17.73 15.87 9.25
C LYS A 221 -17.72 15.93 10.78
N SER A 222 -16.72 16.56 11.39
CA SER A 222 -16.65 16.78 12.84
C SER A 222 -17.76 17.69 13.34
N ASP A 223 -18.09 18.73 12.56
CA ASP A 223 -19.16 19.66 12.91
C ASP A 223 -20.53 18.99 12.81
N LEU A 224 -20.75 18.18 11.76
CA LEU A 224 -21.94 17.34 11.66
C LEU A 224 -22.01 16.34 12.82
N ARG A 225 -20.92 15.64 13.16
CA ARG A 225 -20.91 14.71 14.31
C ARG A 225 -21.26 15.41 15.62
N ARG A 226 -20.68 16.58 15.87
CA ARG A 226 -20.99 17.39 17.06
C ARG A 226 -22.45 17.86 17.05
N HIS A 227 -22.98 18.24 15.90
CA HIS A 227 -24.39 18.57 15.73
C HIS A 227 -25.30 17.38 16.06
N LEU A 228 -25.00 16.20 15.53
CA LEU A 228 -25.75 14.97 15.79
C LEU A 228 -25.64 14.53 17.25
N TYR A 229 -24.47 14.66 17.88
CA TYR A 229 -24.27 14.36 19.29
C TYR A 229 -25.11 15.26 20.18
N LYS A 230 -25.05 16.59 19.98
CA LYS A 230 -25.88 17.55 20.72
C LYS A 230 -27.37 17.27 20.58
N ARG A 231 -27.82 16.86 19.39
CA ARG A 231 -29.23 16.47 19.15
C ARG A 231 -29.62 15.12 19.73
N LYS A 232 -28.68 14.22 20.02
CA LYS A 232 -28.96 12.98 20.75
C LYS A 232 -29.10 13.22 22.27
N VAL A 233 -28.56 14.33 22.78
CA VAL A 233 -28.56 14.66 24.22
C VAL A 233 -29.76 15.54 24.60
N SER A 234 -30.41 16.20 23.64
CA SER A 234 -31.64 16.97 23.85
C SER A 234 -32.88 16.23 23.34
N CYS A 235 -33.57 15.56 24.26
CA CYS A 235 -34.91 14.92 24.19
C CYS A 235 -35.07 13.59 23.43
N GLY A 236 -35.77 12.67 24.12
CA GLY A 236 -36.23 11.36 23.65
C GLY A 236 -37.31 11.44 22.57
N PRO A 237 -37.85 10.29 22.13
CA PRO A 237 -38.75 10.23 20.99
C PRO A 237 -40.03 11.04 21.27
N HIS A 238 -40.29 11.99 20.39
CA HIS A 238 -41.59 12.64 20.28
C HIS A 238 -42.55 11.60 19.72
N VAL A 239 -43.42 11.06 20.58
CA VAL A 239 -44.60 10.31 20.15
C VAL A 239 -45.49 11.33 19.43
N GLN A 240 -45.90 11.02 18.20
CA GLN A 240 -46.97 11.74 17.53
C GLN A 240 -48.27 11.02 17.91
N GLU A 241 -49.15 11.73 18.62
CA GLU A 241 -50.52 11.31 18.86
C GLU A 241 -51.26 11.26 17.51
N GLU A 242 -51.81 10.10 17.19
CA GLU A 242 -52.81 9.92 16.14
C GLU A 242 -54.15 10.43 16.69
N ALA A 243 -54.67 11.52 16.11
CA ALA A 243 -56.08 11.86 16.22
C ALA A 243 -56.81 11.12 15.10
N VAL A 244 -57.64 10.17 15.51
CA VAL A 244 -58.68 9.54 14.70
C VAL A 244 -59.85 10.53 14.64
N GLU A 245 -60.24 10.95 13.45
CA GLU A 245 -61.62 11.39 13.18
C GLU A 245 -62.17 10.49 12.09
N GLU A 246 -63.24 9.78 12.48
CA GLU A 246 -64.08 8.91 11.67
C GLU A 246 -65.04 9.75 10.83
N ASP A 247 -65.24 9.32 9.58
CA ASP A 247 -66.55 9.22 8.93
C ASP A 247 -66.59 7.86 8.20
#